data_AF-A0A0D2IMV8-F1
#
_entry.id   AF-A0A0D2IMV8-F1
#
_cell.length_a   1.000
_cell.length_b   1.000
_cell.length_c   1.000
_cell.angle_alpha   90.00
_cell.angle_beta   90.00
_cell.angle_gamma   90.00
#
_symmetry.space_group_name_H-M   'P 1'
#
loop_
_entity.id
_entity.type
_entity.pdbx_description
1 polymer ?
#
loop_
_entity_poly.entity_id
_entity_poly.type
_entity_poly.pdbx_seq_one_letter_code
_entity_poly.pdbx_strand_id
1 'polypeptide(L)'
;MSAKITTPYGHAVPPASRHSVTVHMPTWENVERYGADSRSVIATFQNAYPRMKPHRDIACLTSAILGHLDLDNQACLLFTSLQSAQECDDYSTSPRRNSGANKKPVAYHQIQIRAFRAKDRIYIVVFPSESLSVVSGFWSTPGVGVSSRFAEANLAFIGQLVEVELSEDSQSRSSLRRLRMTSYDRESSITLDERHCIRDSQLLPSTKDIYFLPMAWPRSTSRTPI
;
A
#
# COMPACT_ATOMS: atom_id res chain seq x y z
N MET A 1 -29.84 18.36 -10.06
CA MET A 1 -29.45 17.23 -10.94
C MET A 1 -28.00 16.90 -10.62
N SER A 2 -27.69 15.70 -10.13
CA SER A 2 -26.30 15.29 -9.91
C SER A 2 -25.59 15.14 -11.26
N ALA A 3 -24.30 15.50 -11.34
CA ALA A 3 -23.52 15.36 -12.55
C ALA A 3 -23.42 13.89 -12.97
N LYS A 4 -23.58 13.60 -14.27
CA LYS A 4 -23.44 12.24 -14.79
C LYS A 4 -21.98 11.80 -14.71
N ILE A 5 -21.71 10.68 -14.04
CA ILE A 5 -20.37 10.10 -13.96
C ILE A 5 -19.99 9.54 -15.35
N THR A 6 -18.90 10.05 -15.93
CA THR A 6 -18.35 9.61 -17.22
C THR A 6 -17.11 8.72 -17.08
N THR A 7 -16.70 8.44 -15.85
CA THR A 7 -15.56 7.57 -15.54
C THR A 7 -15.76 6.18 -16.14
N PRO A 8 -14.78 5.61 -16.86
CA PRO A 8 -14.90 4.25 -17.38
C PRO A 8 -14.87 3.20 -16.25
N TYR A 9 -15.39 2.01 -16.52
CA TYR A 9 -15.34 0.87 -15.59
C TYR A 9 -13.89 0.49 -15.27
N GLY A 10 -13.58 0.19 -14.01
CA GLY A 10 -12.23 -0.21 -13.59
C GLY A 10 -11.23 0.94 -13.42
N HIS A 11 -11.67 2.20 -13.60
CA HIS A 11 -10.87 3.40 -13.36
C HIS A 11 -11.18 4.04 -12.00
N ALA A 12 -10.31 4.93 -11.53
CA ALA A 12 -10.55 5.70 -10.32
C ALA A 12 -11.79 6.61 -10.42
N VAL A 13 -12.58 6.65 -9.35
CA VAL A 13 -13.72 7.56 -9.21
C VAL A 13 -13.23 9.01 -9.10
N PRO A 14 -13.95 10.02 -9.65
CA PRO A 14 -13.57 11.43 -9.52
C PRO A 14 -13.37 11.85 -8.06
N PRO A 15 -12.36 12.68 -7.73
CA PRO A 15 -11.51 13.46 -8.66
C PRO A 15 -10.36 12.67 -9.32
N ALA A 16 -10.31 11.35 -9.16
CA ALA A 16 -9.34 10.46 -9.85
C ALA A 16 -7.88 10.92 -9.69
N SER A 17 -7.49 11.28 -8.46
CA SER A 17 -6.10 11.65 -8.17
C SER A 17 -5.15 10.53 -8.64
N ARG A 18 -3.91 10.90 -9.02
CA ARG A 18 -2.90 9.98 -9.58
C ARG A 18 -2.73 8.68 -8.78
N HIS A 19 -2.83 8.77 -7.45
CA HIS A 19 -2.65 7.69 -6.48
C HIS A 19 -3.98 7.17 -5.90
N SER A 20 -5.08 7.32 -6.65
CA SER A 20 -6.40 6.89 -6.19
C SER A 20 -6.49 5.38 -6.05
N VAL A 21 -7.10 4.96 -4.94
CA VAL A 21 -7.34 3.57 -4.54
C VAL A 21 -8.79 3.13 -4.78
N THR A 22 -9.62 4.03 -5.31
CA THR A 22 -11.01 3.75 -5.63
C THR A 22 -11.13 3.13 -7.02
N VAL A 23 -12.20 2.37 -7.23
CA VAL A 23 -12.54 1.80 -8.53
C VAL A 23 -14.00 2.11 -8.85
N HIS A 24 -14.25 2.48 -10.09
CA HIS A 24 -15.58 2.78 -10.59
C HIS A 24 -16.25 1.50 -11.11
N MET A 25 -17.36 1.13 -10.47
CA MET A 25 -18.22 0.01 -10.84
C MET A 25 -19.67 0.51 -10.93
N PRO A 26 -20.15 0.96 -12.11
CA PRO A 26 -21.36 1.77 -12.22
C PRO A 26 -22.68 1.01 -12.09
N THR A 27 -22.69 -0.32 -12.23
CA THR A 27 -23.93 -1.12 -12.30
C THR A 27 -23.87 -2.30 -11.35
N TRP A 28 -25.03 -2.77 -10.88
CA TRP A 28 -25.14 -3.97 -10.06
C TRP A 28 -24.63 -5.22 -10.79
N GLU A 29 -24.89 -5.34 -12.10
CA GLU A 29 -24.36 -6.42 -12.93
C GLU A 29 -22.82 -6.51 -12.86
N ASN A 30 -22.12 -5.38 -12.79
CA ASN A 30 -20.66 -5.39 -12.60
C ASN A 30 -20.25 -5.95 -11.23
N VAL A 31 -21.07 -5.71 -10.19
CA VAL A 31 -20.86 -6.25 -8.84
C VAL A 31 -21.13 -7.75 -8.82
N GLU A 32 -22.17 -8.22 -9.50
CA GLU A 32 -22.48 -9.65 -9.64
C GLU A 32 -21.36 -10.40 -10.35
N ARG A 33 -20.85 -9.86 -11.47
CA ARG A 33 -19.66 -10.41 -12.16
C ARG A 33 -18.43 -10.47 -11.26
N TYR A 34 -18.20 -9.42 -10.46
CA TYR A 34 -17.13 -9.38 -9.48
C TYR A 34 -17.30 -10.44 -8.37
N GLY A 35 -18.53 -10.66 -7.90
CA GLY A 35 -18.84 -11.69 -6.91
C GLY A 35 -18.63 -13.11 -7.45
N ALA A 36 -18.96 -13.33 -8.73
CA ALA A 36 -18.78 -14.63 -9.40
C ALA A 36 -17.30 -14.95 -9.68
N ASP A 37 -16.53 -13.99 -10.21
CA ASP A 37 -15.10 -14.15 -10.49
C ASP A 37 -14.34 -12.84 -10.27
N SER A 38 -14.01 -12.58 -9.00
CA SER A 38 -13.28 -11.37 -8.61
C SER A 38 -11.91 -11.29 -9.28
N ARG A 39 -11.21 -12.41 -9.49
CA ARG A 39 -9.84 -12.42 -10.03
C ARG A 39 -9.83 -11.94 -11.48
N SER A 40 -10.69 -12.50 -12.32
CA SER A 40 -10.77 -12.10 -13.73
C SER A 40 -11.23 -10.66 -13.90
N VAL A 41 -12.16 -10.22 -13.05
CA VAL A 41 -12.61 -8.83 -13.04
C VAL A 41 -11.50 -7.86 -12.63
N ILE A 42 -10.80 -8.12 -11.53
CA ILE A 42 -9.69 -7.26 -11.05
C ILE A 42 -8.55 -7.16 -12.06
N ALA A 43 -8.29 -8.22 -12.84
CA ALA A 43 -7.27 -8.20 -13.88
C ALA A 43 -7.51 -7.06 -14.89
N THR A 44 -8.78 -6.77 -15.21
CA THR A 44 -9.19 -5.70 -16.14
C THR A 44 -9.08 -4.28 -15.57
N PHE A 45 -8.96 -4.12 -14.25
CA PHE A 45 -8.98 -2.82 -13.61
C PHE A 45 -7.68 -2.04 -13.84
N GLN A 46 -7.80 -0.74 -14.13
CA GLN A 46 -6.67 0.20 -14.13
C GLN A 46 -6.31 0.65 -12.71
N ASN A 47 -7.34 0.88 -11.89
CA ASN A 47 -7.22 1.21 -10.48
C ASN A 47 -7.99 0.18 -9.66
N ALA A 48 -7.40 -0.26 -8.56
CA ALA A 48 -8.05 -1.11 -7.60
C ALA A 48 -7.61 -0.73 -6.20
N TYR A 49 -8.32 -1.26 -5.22
CA TYR A 49 -7.87 -1.18 -3.84
C TYR A 49 -6.50 -1.87 -3.70
N PRO A 50 -5.51 -1.30 -2.97
CA PRO A 50 -4.13 -1.80 -2.95
C PRO A 50 -3.99 -3.29 -2.62
N ARG A 51 -4.83 -3.83 -1.74
CA ARG A 51 -4.80 -5.25 -1.36
C ARG A 51 -5.27 -6.21 -2.47
N MET A 52 -6.00 -5.69 -3.45
CA MET A 52 -6.54 -6.46 -4.58
C MET A 52 -5.56 -6.51 -5.75
N LYS A 53 -4.91 -5.38 -6.05
CA LYS A 53 -3.91 -5.25 -7.12
C LYS A 53 -2.94 -4.13 -6.77
N PRO A 54 -1.62 -4.33 -6.90
CA PRO A 54 -0.65 -3.27 -6.67
C PRO A 54 -0.86 -2.13 -7.67
N HIS A 55 -0.59 -0.90 -7.23
CA HIS A 55 -0.65 0.27 -8.09
C HIS A 55 0.38 0.18 -9.24
N ARG A 56 0.09 0.80 -10.38
CA ARG A 56 0.98 0.76 -11.57
C ARG A 56 2.43 1.17 -11.28
N ASP A 57 2.65 2.16 -10.42
CA ASP A 57 4.01 2.58 -10.07
C ASP A 57 4.75 1.49 -9.28
N ILE A 58 4.04 0.75 -8.42
CA ILE A 58 4.62 -0.39 -7.70
C ILE A 58 5.01 -1.46 -8.71
N ALA A 59 4.14 -1.79 -9.66
CA ALA A 59 4.43 -2.75 -10.72
C ALA A 59 5.62 -2.31 -11.61
N CYS A 60 5.70 -1.03 -11.98
CA CYS A 60 6.83 -0.47 -12.73
C CYS A 60 8.13 -0.56 -11.93
N LEU A 61 8.12 -0.22 -10.63
CA LEU A 61 9.30 -0.30 -9.77
C LEU A 61 9.76 -1.76 -9.61
N THR A 62 8.83 -2.68 -9.36
CA THR A 62 9.09 -4.12 -9.31
C THR A 62 9.76 -4.59 -10.59
N SER A 63 9.21 -4.21 -11.75
CA SER A 63 9.75 -4.62 -13.06
C SER A 63 11.15 -4.04 -13.31
N ALA A 64 11.38 -2.78 -12.94
CA ALA A 64 12.69 -2.15 -13.09
C ALA A 64 13.76 -2.80 -12.21
N ILE A 65 13.42 -3.17 -10.97
CA ILE A 65 14.33 -3.88 -10.06
C ILE A 65 14.60 -5.30 -10.58
N LEU A 66 13.58 -6.04 -11.01
CA LEU A 66 13.78 -7.38 -11.59
C LEU A 66 14.65 -7.35 -12.84
N GLY A 67 14.44 -6.36 -13.72
CA GLY A 67 15.27 -6.15 -14.91
C GLY A 67 16.72 -5.80 -14.57
N HIS A 68 16.97 -5.04 -13.49
CA HIS A 68 18.33 -4.78 -13.00
C HIS A 68 19.03 -6.06 -12.49
N LEU A 69 18.26 -7.07 -12.09
CA LEU A 69 18.78 -8.32 -11.55
C LEU A 69 18.95 -9.42 -12.59
N ASP A 70 18.47 -9.21 -13.81
CA ASP A 70 18.45 -10.20 -14.89
C ASP A 70 17.79 -11.52 -14.44
N LEU A 71 16.74 -11.40 -13.62
CA LEU A 71 16.04 -12.55 -13.03
C LEU A 71 14.79 -12.88 -13.85
N ASP A 72 14.97 -13.70 -14.87
CA ASP A 72 13.87 -14.29 -15.62
C ASP A 72 13.09 -15.31 -14.76
N ASN A 73 11.77 -15.37 -14.94
CA ASN A 73 10.85 -16.28 -14.21
C ASN A 73 10.82 -16.12 -12.68
N GLN A 74 11.31 -15.00 -12.16
CA GLN A 74 11.19 -14.63 -10.76
C GLN A 74 10.15 -13.52 -10.60
N ALA A 75 9.53 -13.47 -9.43
CA ALA A 75 8.69 -12.37 -8.98
C ALA A 75 9.27 -11.80 -7.69
N CYS A 76 8.89 -10.58 -7.33
CA CYS A 76 9.24 -10.03 -6.03
C CYS A 76 8.15 -9.16 -5.42
N LEU A 77 8.15 -9.09 -4.08
CA LEU A 77 7.39 -8.11 -3.31
C LEU A 77 8.34 -7.08 -2.71
N LEU A 78 7.87 -5.83 -2.63
CA LEU A 78 8.65 -4.69 -2.18
C LEU A 78 8.19 -4.23 -0.78
N PHE A 79 9.14 -3.92 0.09
CA PHE A 79 8.93 -3.49 1.47
C PHE A 79 9.80 -2.30 1.84
N THR A 80 9.34 -1.50 2.80
CA THR A 80 10.09 -0.36 3.36
C THR A 80 10.86 -0.70 4.64
N SER A 81 10.75 -1.94 5.13
CA SER A 81 11.32 -2.42 6.39
C SER A 81 11.85 -3.84 6.22
N LEU A 82 13.03 -4.11 6.80
CA LEU A 82 13.62 -5.44 6.80
C LEU A 82 12.73 -6.44 7.54
N GLN A 83 12.19 -6.04 8.69
CA GLN A 83 11.25 -6.84 9.48
C GLN A 83 10.08 -7.34 8.62
N SER A 84 9.46 -6.48 7.82
CA SER A 84 8.31 -6.89 6.99
C SER A 84 8.71 -7.82 5.84
N ALA A 85 9.93 -7.68 5.32
CA ALA A 85 10.47 -8.61 4.35
C ALA A 85 10.74 -9.99 4.99
N GLN A 86 11.25 -10.03 6.22
CA GLN A 86 11.44 -11.27 6.99
C GLN A 86 10.11 -11.94 7.33
N GLU A 87 9.11 -11.18 7.78
CA GLU A 87 7.77 -11.71 8.02
C GLU A 87 7.13 -12.28 6.74
N CYS A 88 7.41 -11.68 5.58
CA CYS A 88 6.96 -12.21 4.29
C CYS A 88 7.68 -13.52 3.94
N ASP A 89 8.98 -13.62 4.22
CA ASP A 89 9.78 -14.83 4.03
C ASP A 89 9.26 -15.97 4.92
N ASP A 90 9.11 -15.71 6.22
CA ASP A 90 8.54 -16.64 7.21
C ASP A 90 7.13 -17.10 6.81
N TYR A 91 6.29 -16.17 6.36
CA TYR A 91 4.95 -16.47 5.87
C TYR A 91 4.99 -17.42 4.68
N SER A 92 5.90 -17.18 3.74
CA SER A 92 5.98 -17.89 2.46
C SER A 92 6.57 -19.29 2.60
N THR A 93 7.50 -19.47 3.52
CA THR A 93 8.18 -20.74 3.81
C THR A 93 7.44 -21.61 4.81
N SER A 94 6.48 -21.03 5.56
CA SER A 94 5.74 -21.75 6.60
C SER A 94 5.04 -23.01 6.06
N PRO A 95 5.26 -24.19 6.67
CA PRO A 95 4.54 -25.43 6.31
C PRO A 95 3.02 -25.30 6.39
N ARG A 96 2.53 -24.36 7.22
CA ARG A 96 1.10 -24.04 7.36
C ARG A 96 0.47 -23.46 6.09
N ARG A 97 1.25 -23.16 5.05
CA ARG A 97 0.75 -22.72 3.74
C ARG A 97 0.41 -23.88 2.81
N ASN A 98 0.82 -25.09 3.15
CA ASN A 98 0.46 -26.26 2.37
C ASN A 98 -1.05 -26.52 2.46
N SER A 99 -1.77 -26.23 1.37
CA SER A 99 -3.22 -26.42 1.30
C SER A 99 -3.61 -27.65 0.47
N GLY A 100 -2.63 -28.45 0.02
CA GLY A 100 -2.83 -29.66 -0.79
C GLY A 100 -3.36 -29.45 -2.21
N ALA A 101 -4.08 -28.36 -2.46
CA ALA A 101 -4.91 -28.18 -3.64
C ALA A 101 -4.37 -27.17 -4.68
N ASN A 102 -3.16 -26.60 -4.49
CA ASN A 102 -2.36 -25.81 -5.47
C ASN A 102 -1.38 -24.83 -4.79
N LYS A 103 -1.47 -24.65 -3.47
CA LYS A 103 -0.59 -23.77 -2.69
C LYS A 103 0.40 -24.61 -1.90
N LYS A 104 1.67 -24.52 -2.29
CA LYS A 104 2.79 -25.16 -1.59
C LYS A 104 3.68 -24.07 -0.97
N PRO A 105 4.23 -24.28 0.23
CA PRO A 105 5.23 -23.39 0.79
C PRO A 105 6.40 -23.24 -0.18
N VAL A 106 6.99 -22.05 -0.21
CA VAL A 106 8.21 -21.78 -1.00
C VAL A 106 9.38 -22.44 -0.29
N ALA A 107 10.25 -23.12 -1.02
CA ALA A 107 11.45 -23.70 -0.41
C ALA A 107 12.44 -22.60 -0.01
N TYR A 108 13.10 -22.75 1.14
CA TYR A 108 14.04 -21.74 1.67
C TYR A 108 15.15 -21.33 0.68
N HIS A 109 15.60 -22.24 -0.20
CA HIS A 109 16.63 -21.94 -1.19
C HIS A 109 16.11 -21.20 -2.43
N GLN A 110 14.79 -21.08 -2.59
CA GLN A 110 14.14 -20.41 -3.72
C GLN A 110 13.69 -18.99 -3.37
N ILE A 111 13.66 -18.63 -2.09
CA ILE A 111 13.27 -17.31 -1.62
C ILE A 111 14.50 -16.59 -1.08
N GLN A 112 14.61 -15.30 -1.38
CA GLN A 112 15.74 -14.49 -0.93
C GLN A 112 15.30 -13.07 -0.64
N ILE A 113 15.81 -12.52 0.46
CA ILE A 113 15.68 -11.11 0.79
C ILE A 113 16.89 -10.36 0.25
N ARG A 114 16.67 -9.27 -0.47
CA ARG A 114 17.73 -8.38 -0.97
C ARG A 114 17.39 -6.93 -0.64
N ALA A 115 18.38 -6.07 -0.52
CA ALA A 115 18.17 -4.65 -0.28
C ALA A 115 18.74 -3.82 -1.43
N PHE A 116 17.97 -2.83 -1.85
CA PHE A 116 18.35 -1.86 -2.86
C PHE A 116 18.22 -0.46 -2.30
N ARG A 117 18.94 0.47 -2.92
CA ARG A 117 18.76 1.88 -2.67
C ARG A 117 18.67 2.61 -4.00
N ALA A 118 17.60 3.36 -4.17
CA ALA A 118 17.47 4.37 -5.21
C ALA A 118 17.40 5.74 -4.49
N LYS A 119 16.20 6.33 -4.39
CA LYS A 119 15.98 7.48 -3.52
C LYS A 119 16.01 7.06 -2.04
N ASP A 120 15.22 6.05 -1.73
CA ASP A 120 15.06 5.47 -0.40
C ASP A 120 15.56 4.02 -0.42
N ARG A 121 15.75 3.43 0.76
CA ARG A 121 16.07 2.00 0.87
C ARG A 121 14.83 1.15 0.65
N ILE A 122 14.96 0.09 -0.15
CA ILE A 122 13.91 -0.82 -0.58
C ILE A 122 14.36 -2.23 -0.25
N TYR A 123 13.56 -2.95 0.52
CA TYR A 123 13.78 -4.38 0.76
C TYR A 123 12.89 -5.16 -0.20
N ILE A 124 13.46 -6.16 -0.86
CA ILE A 124 12.73 -7.00 -1.80
C ILE A 124 12.80 -8.44 -1.35
N VAL A 125 11.68 -9.15 -1.51
CA VAL A 125 11.60 -10.60 -1.32
C VAL A 125 11.40 -11.21 -2.70
N VAL A 126 12.41 -11.90 -3.21
CA VAL A 126 12.42 -12.51 -4.54
C VAL A 126 12.09 -14.00 -4.40
N PHE A 127 11.24 -14.51 -5.29
CA PHE A 127 10.76 -15.91 -5.28
C PHE A 127 10.28 -16.33 -6.68
N PRO A 128 10.16 -17.64 -6.96
CA PRO A 128 9.73 -18.12 -8.27
C PRO A 128 8.32 -17.65 -8.63
N SER A 129 8.07 -17.21 -9.87
CA SER A 129 6.77 -16.65 -10.26
C SER A 129 5.58 -17.60 -10.04
N GLU A 130 5.80 -18.91 -10.12
CA GLU A 130 4.82 -19.96 -9.80
C GLU A 130 4.31 -19.90 -8.34
N SER A 131 5.14 -19.41 -7.43
CA SER A 131 4.82 -19.25 -6.00
C SER A 131 4.04 -17.99 -5.69
N LEU A 132 3.78 -17.11 -6.68
CA LEU A 132 3.07 -15.85 -6.50
C LEU A 132 1.70 -16.05 -5.82
N SER A 133 0.99 -17.14 -6.12
CA SER A 133 -0.32 -17.44 -5.53
C SER A 133 -0.30 -17.68 -4.01
N VAL A 134 0.86 -18.01 -3.46
CA VAL A 134 1.10 -18.20 -2.02
C VAL A 134 1.62 -16.92 -1.42
N VAL A 135 2.71 -16.37 -1.98
CA VAL A 135 3.40 -15.20 -1.44
C VAL A 135 2.52 -13.95 -1.49
N SER A 136 1.68 -13.78 -2.52
CA SER A 136 0.75 -12.64 -2.61
C SER A 136 -0.27 -12.61 -1.45
N GLY A 137 -0.48 -13.72 -0.75
CA GLY A 137 -1.31 -13.77 0.45
C GLY A 137 -0.79 -12.84 1.56
N PHE A 138 0.53 -12.70 1.69
CA PHE A 138 1.16 -11.76 2.61
C PHE A 138 0.91 -10.30 2.22
N TRP A 139 0.87 -9.99 0.92
CA TRP A 139 0.47 -8.65 0.48
C TRP A 139 -1.02 -8.39 0.76
N SER A 140 -1.90 -9.31 0.35
CA SER A 140 -3.35 -9.09 0.38
C SER A 140 -3.96 -9.14 1.78
N THR A 141 -3.35 -9.86 2.73
CA THR A 141 -3.96 -10.10 4.06
C THR A 141 -3.58 -9.01 5.07
N PRO A 142 -2.31 -8.90 5.53
CA PRO A 142 -1.91 -7.82 6.43
C PRO A 142 -1.82 -6.47 5.71
N GLY A 143 -1.64 -6.42 4.39
CA GLY A 143 -1.57 -5.17 3.63
C GLY A 143 -0.23 -4.45 3.77
N VAL A 144 0.86 -5.20 3.89
CA VAL A 144 2.21 -4.67 4.14
C VAL A 144 3.02 -4.67 2.84
N GLY A 145 3.75 -3.58 2.60
CA GLY A 145 4.68 -3.40 1.49
C GLY A 145 4.91 -1.92 1.18
N VAL A 146 5.11 -1.55 -0.08
CA VAL A 146 5.34 -0.14 -0.48
C VAL A 146 4.06 0.59 -0.91
N SER A 147 4.04 1.91 -0.72
CA SER A 147 2.96 2.76 -1.25
C SER A 147 3.22 3.17 -2.70
N SER A 148 2.17 3.58 -3.43
CA SER A 148 2.30 4.11 -4.79
C SER A 148 3.17 5.37 -4.87
N ARG A 149 3.11 6.24 -3.85
CA ARG A 149 3.96 7.45 -3.75
C ARG A 149 5.43 7.11 -3.49
N PHE A 150 5.68 6.10 -2.66
CA PHE A 150 7.02 5.58 -2.43
C PHE A 150 7.60 5.01 -3.73
N ALA A 151 6.79 4.25 -4.47
CA ALA A 151 7.21 3.69 -5.75
C ALA A 151 7.48 4.77 -6.81
N GLU A 152 6.57 5.74 -6.97
CA GLU A 152 6.77 6.90 -7.85
C GLU A 152 8.06 7.66 -7.51
N ALA A 153 8.29 7.94 -6.22
CA ALA A 153 9.46 8.68 -5.79
C ALA A 153 10.78 7.94 -6.06
N ASN A 154 10.80 6.61 -5.93
CA ASN A 154 11.99 5.80 -6.21
C ASN A 154 12.20 5.58 -7.71
N LEU A 155 11.13 5.47 -8.50
CA LEU A 155 11.21 5.38 -9.97
C LEU A 155 11.92 6.59 -10.58
N ALA A 156 11.74 7.79 -10.04
CA ALA A 156 12.45 8.99 -10.50
C ALA A 156 13.98 8.91 -10.34
N PHE A 157 14.48 8.02 -9.48
CA PHE A 157 15.90 7.80 -9.19
C PHE A 157 16.38 6.41 -9.60
N ILE A 158 15.65 5.73 -10.49
CA ILE A 158 15.94 4.33 -10.86
C ILE A 158 17.33 4.16 -11.51
N GLY A 159 17.86 5.19 -12.19
CA GLY A 159 19.21 5.16 -12.75
C GLY A 159 20.33 5.18 -11.70
N GLN A 160 20.00 5.42 -10.42
CA GLN A 160 20.91 5.36 -9.28
C GLN A 160 20.68 4.11 -8.42
N LEU A 161 19.89 3.15 -8.93
CA LEU A 161 19.59 1.91 -8.21
C LEU A 161 20.90 1.13 -7.98
N VAL A 162 21.21 0.88 -6.72
CA VAL A 162 22.34 0.05 -6.31
C VAL A 162 21.89 -0.97 -5.29
N GLU A 163 22.46 -2.17 -5.36
CA GLU A 163 22.31 -3.16 -4.31
C GLU A 163 23.11 -2.75 -3.07
N VAL A 164 22.54 -2.93 -1.89
CA VAL A 164 23.16 -2.60 -0.61
C VAL A 164 23.09 -3.79 0.33
N GLU A 165 23.96 -3.82 1.33
CA GLU A 165 23.94 -4.86 2.35
C GLU A 165 22.61 -4.87 3.13
N LEU A 166 22.20 -6.08 3.53
CA LEU A 166 21.05 -6.34 4.39
C LEU A 166 21.35 -5.85 5.81
N SER A 167 21.14 -4.57 6.05
CA SER A 167 21.19 -3.99 7.38
C SER A 167 19.89 -3.26 7.68
N GLU A 168 19.46 -3.28 8.93
CA GLU A 168 18.38 -2.40 9.38
C GLU A 168 18.77 -0.95 9.10
N ASP A 169 17.80 -0.15 8.68
CA ASP A 169 18.04 1.25 8.42
C ASP A 169 18.26 1.96 9.77
N SER A 170 19.52 2.18 10.14
CA SER A 170 19.88 2.92 11.36
C SER A 170 19.49 4.40 11.28
N GLN A 171 19.13 4.87 10.08
CA GLN A 171 18.50 6.17 9.91
C GLN A 171 17.10 6.13 10.51
N SER A 172 17.00 6.51 11.78
CA SER A 172 15.77 7.03 12.37
C SER A 172 15.05 7.84 11.31
N ARG A 173 13.88 7.37 10.83
CA ARG A 173 13.01 8.14 9.92
C ARG A 173 13.01 9.56 10.45
N SER A 174 13.68 10.47 9.76
CA SER A 174 14.25 11.71 10.27
C SER A 174 13.19 12.60 10.90
N SER A 175 12.72 12.23 12.10
CA SER A 175 11.32 12.41 12.52
C SER A 175 10.31 12.14 11.39
N LEU A 176 9.30 11.30 11.62
CA LEU A 176 7.99 11.60 11.04
C LEU A 176 7.76 13.04 11.51
N ARG A 177 8.07 14.07 10.69
CA ARG A 177 8.19 15.47 11.10
C ARG A 177 6.92 15.71 11.83
N ARG A 178 6.99 15.69 13.16
CA ARG A 178 5.84 15.47 14.05
C ARG A 178 4.89 16.53 13.56
N LEU A 179 3.90 16.15 12.73
CA LEU A 179 2.99 17.12 12.12
C LEU A 179 2.51 17.83 13.34
N ARG A 180 2.91 19.10 13.52
CA ARG A 180 2.91 19.75 14.85
C ARG A 180 1.56 19.43 15.42
N MET A 181 1.52 18.46 16.33
CA MET A 181 0.25 17.91 16.74
C MET A 181 -0.35 19.10 17.41
N THR A 182 -1.41 19.63 16.81
CA THR A 182 -1.93 20.92 17.27
C THR A 182 -2.27 20.72 18.74
N SER A 183 -2.20 21.75 19.57
CA SER A 183 -2.58 21.61 20.98
C SER A 183 -3.94 20.89 21.11
N TYR A 184 -4.81 21.14 20.13
CA TYR A 184 -6.08 20.47 19.90
C TYR A 184 -6.01 18.95 19.70
N ASP A 185 -5.12 18.43 18.84
CA ASP A 185 -5.00 16.97 18.60
C ASP A 185 -4.52 16.22 19.85
N ARG A 186 -3.67 16.87 20.67
CA ARG A 186 -3.24 16.34 21.99
C ARG A 186 -4.39 16.33 22.99
N GLU A 187 -5.09 17.46 23.13
CA GLU A 187 -6.26 17.56 24.02
C GLU A 187 -7.35 16.57 23.64
N SER A 188 -7.59 16.37 22.34
CA SER A 188 -8.56 15.40 21.82
C SER A 188 -8.18 13.96 22.18
N SER A 189 -6.89 13.61 22.01
CA SER A 189 -6.39 12.28 22.36
C SER A 189 -6.49 12.02 23.86
N ILE A 190 -6.11 13.00 24.70
CA ILE A 190 -6.25 12.92 26.17
C ILE A 190 -7.73 12.76 26.56
N THR A 191 -8.61 13.54 25.95
CA THR A 191 -10.06 13.47 26.23
C THR A 191 -10.63 12.09 25.85
N LEU A 192 -10.22 11.51 24.74
CA LEU A 192 -10.66 10.18 24.31
C LEU A 192 -10.12 9.08 25.24
N ASP A 193 -8.89 9.23 25.75
CA ASP A 193 -8.24 8.28 26.65
C ASP A 193 -8.84 8.32 28.07
N GLU A 194 -9.16 9.52 28.57
CA GLU A 194 -9.91 9.70 29.82
C GLU A 194 -11.29 9.04 29.78
N ARG A 195 -11.95 9.05 28.60
CA ARG A 195 -13.24 8.38 28.37
C ARG A 195 -13.11 6.87 28.13
N HIS A 196 -11.90 6.35 27.90
CA HIS A 196 -11.62 4.93 27.71
C HIS A 196 -11.58 4.14 29.03
N CYS A 197 -11.59 4.82 30.17
CA CYS A 197 -11.69 4.15 31.46
C CYS A 197 -13.00 3.37 31.56
N ILE A 198 -12.87 2.06 31.79
CA ILE A 198 -13.91 1.07 32.06
C ILE A 198 -14.66 1.46 33.35
N ARG A 199 -15.50 2.48 33.27
CA ARG A 199 -16.56 2.79 34.23
C ARG A 199 -17.82 3.05 33.42
N ASP A 200 -18.89 2.48 33.93
CA ASP A 200 -20.20 2.25 33.31
C ASP A 200 -21.01 3.54 33.05
N SER A 201 -20.35 4.64 32.71
CA SER A 201 -21.00 5.86 32.26
C SER A 201 -21.06 5.84 30.74
N GLN A 202 -22.26 5.62 30.20
CA GLN A 202 -22.58 5.76 28.77
C GLN A 202 -22.31 7.19 28.31
N LEU A 203 -21.06 7.49 27.94
CA LEU A 203 -20.71 8.76 27.32
C LEU A 203 -21.10 8.68 25.84
N LEU A 204 -22.18 9.36 25.49
CA LEU A 204 -22.67 9.46 24.11
C LEU A 204 -21.69 10.28 23.26
N PRO A 205 -21.42 9.87 22.00
CA PRO A 205 -20.59 10.64 21.09
C PRO A 205 -21.15 12.05 20.88
N SER A 206 -20.28 13.05 20.97
CA SER A 206 -20.60 14.45 20.69
C SER A 206 -20.06 14.87 19.32
N THR A 207 -20.63 15.92 18.73
CA THR A 207 -20.09 16.57 17.53
C THR A 207 -18.65 17.07 17.70
N LYS A 208 -18.18 17.25 18.94
CA LYS A 208 -16.77 17.56 19.26
C LYS A 208 -15.81 16.37 19.08
N ASP A 209 -16.34 15.15 18.95
CA ASP A 209 -15.55 13.93 18.74
C ASP A 209 -15.32 13.65 17.24
N ILE A 210 -15.96 14.42 16.35
CA ILE A 210 -15.82 14.27 14.90
C ILE A 210 -14.75 15.24 14.40
N TYR A 211 -13.57 14.71 14.10
CA TYR A 211 -12.48 15.48 13.51
C TYR A 211 -12.52 15.41 11.98
N PHE A 212 -12.75 16.56 11.32
CA PHE A 212 -12.47 16.70 9.90
C PHE A 212 -11.04 17.22 9.74
N LEU A 213 -10.15 16.38 9.21
CA LEU A 213 -8.81 16.80 8.79
C LEU A 213 -8.96 18.01 7.87
N PRO A 214 -8.41 19.19 8.22
CA PRO A 214 -8.43 20.34 7.34
C PRO A 214 -7.57 20.01 6.12
N MET A 215 -8.22 19.67 5.02
CA MET A 215 -7.59 19.53 3.72
C MET A 215 -7.03 20.90 3.35
N ALA A 216 -5.71 21.06 3.46
CA ALA A 216 -5.02 22.28 3.06
C ALA A 216 -5.14 22.44 1.54
N TRP A 217 -6.22 23.08 1.09
CA TRP A 217 -6.29 23.63 -0.26
C TRP A 217 -5.45 24.91 -0.27
N PRO A 218 -4.42 25.04 -1.12
CA PRO A 218 -3.68 26.30 -1.21
C PRO A 218 -4.64 27.39 -1.69
N ARG A 219 -4.99 28.30 -0.78
CA ARG A 219 -5.70 29.53 -1.15
C ARG A 219 -4.75 30.38 -1.98
N SER A 220 -5.04 30.50 -3.26
CA SER A 220 -4.46 31.49 -4.17
C SER A 220 -4.61 32.89 -3.56
N THR A 221 -3.53 33.43 -3.00
CA THR A 221 -3.45 34.84 -2.60
C THR A 221 -3.14 35.68 -3.83
N SER A 222 -4.19 36.22 -4.46
CA SER A 222 -4.05 37.37 -5.36
C SER A 222 -5.30 38.25 -5.26
N ARG A 223 -5.26 39.21 -4.34
CA ARG A 223 -5.99 40.47 -4.47
C ARG A 223 -5.10 41.58 -3.95
N THR A 224 -4.43 42.26 -4.87
CA THR A 224 -3.95 43.63 -4.70
C THR A 224 -5.14 44.59 -4.77
N PRO A 225 -5.19 45.64 -3.95
CA PRO A 225 -6.29 46.61 -3.97
C PRO A 225 -6.04 47.70 -5.01
N ILE A 226 -7.11 48.11 -5.69
CA ILE A 226 -7.34 49.49 -6.16
C ILE A 226 -8.62 49.95 -5.46
#